data_AF-A0A3S2ULD1-F1
#
_entry.id   AF-A0A3S2ULD1-F1
#
_cell.length_a   1.000
_cell.length_b   1.000
_cell.length_c   1.000
_cell.angle_alpha   90.00
_cell.angle_beta   90.00
_cell.angle_gamma   90.00
#
_symmetry.space_group_name_H-M   'P 1'
#
loop_
_entity.id
_entity.type
_entity.pdbx_description
1 polymer ?
#
loop_
_entity_poly.entity_id
_entity_poly.type
_entity_poly.pdbx_seq_one_letter_code
_entity_poly.pdbx_strand_id
1 'polypeptide(L)'
;MKHIIKPAEGKLGILLPGLGAVATTLIAGVESVKKGLSEPVGSLTQMGTIRLGKRTENRKPKIKDFVPLAGLNDIVWGGWDVYSDNVYEAATKAAVLERHHIEAVKEELEKIVPMKAAFDRSYAKNLDGTHVKTGTRYELAQQLMEDITNFKEQNGLDRVVIVWCASTEVYNEPIDIHNSLEAFEEALKNDDKRIAPSMLYAYAALKLGVPFANGAPNLTVDIPAMVELAKQTQTPIAGKDFKTGQTLMKTILAPGLAIRALGVKGWFSTNILGNRDGLVLDDPENFKTKEVSKESVLTDILNAQDSPELYGDLFHKIRINYYPPHGDNKESWDNIDIFGWLGYKMQIKINFLCRDSILAAPIVLDLALFSDFAKRAGMSGIQEWLSFYLKSPQTAPGLPAENDVFKQLIKLENTLRYLMGEDLITHLGLDYYEELVESNY
;
A
#
# COMPACT_ATOMS: atom_id res chain seq x y z
N MET A 1 -3.16 -2.16 29.69
CA MET A 1 -2.09 -3.20 29.69
C MET A 1 -0.99 -2.73 28.76
N LYS A 2 0.27 -2.71 29.19
CA LYS A 2 1.39 -2.41 28.27
C LYS A 2 1.59 -3.63 27.37
N HIS A 3 1.49 -3.45 26.05
CA HIS A 3 1.83 -4.51 25.10
C HIS A 3 3.34 -4.78 25.17
N ILE A 4 3.72 -6.04 25.30
CA ILE A 4 5.13 -6.42 25.23
C ILE A 4 5.48 -6.56 23.75
N ILE A 5 6.06 -5.50 23.18
CA ILE A 5 6.47 -5.47 21.78
C ILE A 5 7.94 -5.87 21.71
N LYS A 6 8.26 -6.90 20.93
CA LYS A 6 9.65 -7.29 20.70
C LYS A 6 10.42 -6.13 20.06
N PRO A 7 11.68 -5.85 20.47
CA PRO A 7 12.46 -4.77 19.88
C PRO A 7 12.76 -5.05 18.40
N ALA A 8 13.07 -4.01 17.64
CA ALA A 8 13.44 -4.11 16.23
C ALA A 8 14.94 -4.46 16.03
N GLU A 9 15.49 -5.36 16.85
CA GLU A 9 16.92 -5.73 16.85
C GLU A 9 17.32 -6.61 15.65
N GLY A 10 18.50 -6.40 15.08
CA GLY A 10 18.98 -7.21 13.97
C GLY A 10 18.36 -6.84 12.62
N LYS A 11 18.70 -7.61 11.58
CA LYS A 11 18.44 -7.22 10.18
C LYS A 11 17.01 -7.53 9.74
N LEU A 12 16.42 -6.60 8.98
CA LEU A 12 15.10 -6.75 8.35
C LEU A 12 15.26 -6.95 6.84
N GLY A 13 14.85 -8.11 6.34
CA GLY A 13 14.65 -8.34 4.92
C GLY A 13 13.37 -7.69 4.41
N ILE A 14 13.48 -6.81 3.42
CA ILE A 14 12.31 -6.34 2.66
C ILE A 14 12.37 -6.96 1.27
N LEU A 15 11.44 -7.87 1.02
CA LEU A 15 11.33 -8.62 -0.23
C LEU A 15 10.20 -8.04 -1.09
N LEU A 16 10.54 -7.70 -2.34
CA LEU A 16 9.63 -7.00 -3.25
C LEU A 16 9.37 -7.84 -4.51
N PRO A 17 8.22 -8.52 -4.62
CA PRO A 17 7.76 -9.06 -5.90
C PRO A 17 7.54 -7.88 -6.86
N GLY A 18 8.29 -7.83 -7.95
CA GLY A 18 8.37 -6.73 -8.91
C GLY A 18 9.43 -5.69 -8.53
N LEU A 19 10.69 -5.92 -8.93
CA LEU A 19 11.79 -4.94 -8.85
C LEU A 19 11.72 -3.89 -9.98
N GLY A 20 10.51 -3.36 -10.21
CA GLY A 20 10.21 -2.33 -11.22
C GLY A 20 10.39 -0.90 -10.72
N ALA A 21 9.69 0.05 -11.35
CA ALA A 21 9.84 1.49 -11.11
C ALA A 21 9.64 1.90 -9.63
N VAL A 22 8.60 1.39 -8.96
CA VAL A 22 8.32 1.69 -7.54
C VAL A 22 9.42 1.14 -6.63
N ALA A 23 9.75 -0.15 -6.79
CA ALA A 23 10.73 -0.84 -5.96
C ALA A 23 12.13 -0.23 -6.12
N THR A 24 12.57 0.02 -7.35
CA THR A 24 13.88 0.63 -7.62
C THR A 24 13.96 2.07 -7.09
N THR A 25 12.88 2.84 -7.20
CA THR A 25 12.79 4.20 -6.61
C THR A 25 12.88 4.17 -5.09
N LEU A 26 12.20 3.23 -4.44
CA LEU A 26 12.30 3.01 -3.00
C LEU A 26 13.73 2.68 -2.58
N ILE A 27 14.33 1.67 -3.20
CA ILE A 27 15.67 1.19 -2.81
C ILE A 27 16.69 2.32 -2.98
N ALA A 28 16.71 2.98 -4.15
CA ALA A 28 17.62 4.09 -4.41
C ALA A 28 17.40 5.27 -3.44
N GLY A 29 16.13 5.60 -3.13
CA GLY A 29 15.80 6.64 -2.17
C GLY A 29 16.31 6.32 -0.76
N VAL A 30 16.10 5.09 -0.28
CA VAL A 30 16.57 4.69 1.05
C VAL A 30 18.09 4.61 1.12
N GLU A 31 18.77 4.06 0.12
CA GLU A 31 20.25 4.04 0.09
C GLU A 31 20.84 5.45 0.05
N SER A 32 20.17 6.39 -0.62
CA SER A 32 20.56 7.81 -0.63
C SER A 32 20.43 8.44 0.77
N VAL A 33 19.33 8.13 1.47
CA VAL A 33 19.10 8.58 2.86
C VAL A 33 20.13 7.98 3.82
N LYS A 34 20.49 6.70 3.69
CA LYS A 34 21.55 6.07 4.51
C LYS A 34 22.89 6.77 4.36
N LYS A 35 23.20 7.28 3.17
CA LYS A 35 24.42 8.06 2.88
C LYS A 35 24.33 9.53 3.27
N GLY A 36 23.19 10.01 3.79
CA GLY A 36 22.99 11.42 4.11
C GLY A 36 22.91 12.33 2.89
N LEU A 37 22.60 11.78 1.71
CA LEU A 37 22.49 12.51 0.44
C LEU A 37 21.06 13.00 0.17
N SER A 38 20.07 12.48 0.89
CA SER A 38 18.66 12.81 0.72
C SER A 38 17.88 12.66 2.01
N GLU A 39 16.67 13.22 2.04
CA GLU A 39 15.70 13.07 3.13
C GLU A 39 14.56 12.12 2.70
N PRO A 40 13.97 11.32 3.62
CA PRO A 40 12.88 10.37 3.31
C PRO A 40 11.51 11.07 3.17
N VAL A 41 11.42 12.06 2.28
CA VAL A 41 10.24 12.88 2.07
C VAL A 41 9.04 12.04 1.63
N GLY A 42 7.90 12.27 2.30
CA GLY A 42 6.65 11.54 2.06
C GLY A 42 6.47 10.31 2.96
N SER A 43 7.51 9.83 3.64
CA SER A 43 7.39 8.74 4.61
C SER A 43 6.90 9.27 5.96
N LEU A 44 5.73 8.80 6.39
CA LEU A 44 5.15 9.14 7.68
C LEU A 44 5.96 8.52 8.82
N THR A 45 6.47 7.29 8.65
CA THR A 45 7.30 6.64 9.67
C THR A 45 8.58 7.44 9.96
N GLN A 46 9.21 7.98 8.91
CA GLN A 46 10.51 8.64 9.03
C GLN A 46 10.40 10.13 9.38
N MET A 47 9.44 10.85 8.80
CA MET A 47 9.32 12.31 8.95
C MET A 47 8.11 12.76 9.77
N GLY A 48 7.09 11.90 9.91
CA GLY A 48 5.86 12.21 10.61
C GLY A 48 6.06 12.43 12.11
N THR A 49 5.20 13.25 12.69
CA THR A 49 5.11 13.46 14.14
C THR A 49 3.79 12.93 14.65
N ILE A 50 3.77 12.46 15.89
CA ILE A 50 2.55 12.02 16.56
C ILE A 50 2.32 12.84 17.81
N ARG A 51 1.13 13.43 17.96
CA ARG A 51 0.76 14.11 19.21
C ARG A 51 0.56 13.08 20.31
N LEU A 52 1.15 13.30 21.48
CA LEU A 52 0.90 12.54 22.70
C LEU A 52 0.24 13.43 23.73
N GLY A 53 -0.69 12.86 24.49
CA GLY A 53 -1.38 13.55 25.57
C GLY A 53 -1.98 14.90 25.18
N LYS A 54 -1.83 15.84 26.11
CA LYS A 54 -2.51 17.12 26.12
C LYS A 54 -1.87 18.13 25.14
N ARG A 55 -2.67 19.03 24.53
CA ARG A 55 -2.15 20.06 23.58
C ARG A 55 -1.15 21.00 24.26
N THR A 56 -1.40 21.31 25.53
CA THR A 56 -0.55 22.18 26.37
C THR A 56 0.79 21.53 26.75
N GLU A 57 0.90 20.20 26.71
CA GLU A 57 2.16 19.49 26.99
C GLU A 57 3.16 19.58 25.83
N ASN A 58 2.69 19.94 24.63
CA ASN A 58 3.50 20.03 23.41
C ASN A 58 4.35 18.77 23.09
N ARG A 59 3.90 17.59 23.54
CA ARG A 59 4.55 16.30 23.25
C ARG A 59 4.20 15.86 21.83
N LYS A 60 5.12 16.09 20.89
CA LYS A 60 4.97 15.73 19.48
C LYS A 60 6.24 15.08 18.92
N PRO A 61 6.68 13.92 19.46
CA PRO A 61 7.86 13.23 18.94
C PRO A 61 7.67 12.81 17.47
N LYS A 62 8.78 12.52 16.79
CA LYS A 62 8.72 11.81 15.51
C LYS A 62 8.20 10.39 15.74
N ILE A 63 7.49 9.84 14.76
CA ILE A 63 6.97 8.46 14.86
C ILE A 63 8.10 7.46 15.06
N LYS A 64 9.21 7.58 14.32
CA LYS A 64 10.41 6.74 14.50
C LYS A 64 11.08 6.83 15.88
N ASP A 65 10.87 7.93 16.61
CA ASP A 65 11.43 8.12 17.96
C ASP A 65 10.44 7.64 19.05
N PHE A 66 9.18 7.44 18.67
CA PHE A 66 8.12 6.97 19.57
C PHE A 66 7.85 5.46 19.44
N VAL A 67 7.92 4.93 18.23
CA VAL A 67 7.65 3.53 17.90
C VAL A 67 8.96 2.82 17.57
N PRO A 68 9.24 1.63 18.14
CA PRO A 68 10.46 0.89 17.85
C PRO A 68 10.38 0.25 16.46
N LEU A 69 10.68 1.03 15.42
CA LEU A 69 10.78 0.60 14.03
C LEU A 69 12.21 0.15 13.71
N ALA A 70 12.37 -0.71 12.70
CA ALA A 70 13.69 -1.07 12.21
C ALA A 70 14.43 0.17 11.68
N GLY A 71 15.71 0.30 11.99
CA GLY A 71 16.55 1.36 11.44
C GLY A 71 16.74 1.16 9.93
N LEU A 72 16.85 2.24 9.17
CA LEU A 72 17.05 2.12 7.72
C LEU A 72 18.31 1.31 7.40
N ASN A 73 19.40 1.50 8.17
CA ASN A 73 20.66 0.77 8.03
C ASN A 73 20.54 -0.75 8.28
N ASP A 74 19.48 -1.20 8.96
CA ASP A 74 19.24 -2.62 9.22
C ASP A 74 18.46 -3.30 8.09
N ILE A 75 18.03 -2.54 7.07
CA ILE A 75 17.28 -3.06 5.94
C ILE A 75 18.21 -3.74 4.93
N VAL A 76 17.84 -4.96 4.56
CA VAL A 76 18.42 -5.73 3.44
C VAL A 76 17.36 -5.94 2.38
N TRP A 77 17.68 -5.57 1.14
CA TRP A 77 16.76 -5.63 0.01
C TRP A 77 16.88 -6.94 -0.75
N GLY A 78 15.74 -7.46 -1.21
CA GLY A 78 15.67 -8.53 -2.19
C GLY A 78 14.32 -8.50 -2.89
N GLY A 79 14.12 -9.41 -3.83
CA GLY A 79 12.86 -9.47 -4.54
C GLY A 79 12.92 -10.36 -5.76
N TRP A 80 11.83 -10.31 -6.52
CA TRP A 80 11.66 -11.08 -7.74
C TRP A 80 11.30 -10.13 -8.87
N ASP A 81 11.70 -10.48 -10.08
CA ASP A 81 11.18 -9.81 -11.27
C ASP A 81 11.13 -10.80 -12.43
N VAL A 82 10.27 -10.50 -13.40
CA VAL A 82 10.14 -11.28 -14.64
C VAL A 82 11.27 -10.95 -15.62
N TYR A 83 12.09 -9.95 -15.31
CA TYR A 83 13.32 -9.58 -16.00
C TYR A 83 14.54 -9.77 -15.08
N SER A 84 15.71 -10.01 -15.68
CA SER A 84 16.94 -10.30 -14.93
C SER A 84 17.79 -9.06 -14.59
N ASP A 85 17.32 -7.87 -14.94
CA ASP A 85 18.03 -6.60 -14.70
C ASP A 85 18.28 -6.42 -13.19
N ASN A 86 19.50 -6.07 -12.79
CA ASN A 86 19.74 -5.66 -11.41
C ASN A 86 19.04 -4.33 -11.10
N VAL A 87 18.96 -3.94 -9.82
CA VAL A 87 18.21 -2.74 -9.43
C VAL A 87 18.78 -1.46 -10.04
N TYR A 88 20.09 -1.35 -10.27
CA TYR A 88 20.69 -0.19 -10.94
C TYR A 88 20.22 -0.08 -12.40
N GLU A 89 20.26 -1.18 -13.14
CA GLU A 89 19.81 -1.25 -14.54
C GLU A 89 18.31 -0.95 -14.63
N ALA A 90 17.51 -1.56 -13.77
CA ALA A 90 16.07 -1.37 -13.71
C ALA A 90 15.71 0.08 -13.35
N ALA A 91 16.37 0.70 -12.36
CA ALA A 91 16.19 2.10 -11.99
C ALA A 91 16.52 3.05 -13.17
N THR A 92 17.63 2.77 -13.86
CA THR A 92 18.08 3.56 -15.00
C THR A 92 17.09 3.48 -16.16
N LYS A 93 16.58 2.27 -16.47
CA LYS A 93 15.56 2.06 -17.51
C LYS A 93 14.21 2.66 -17.14
N ALA A 94 13.83 2.61 -15.87
CA ALA A 94 12.57 3.19 -15.39
C ALA A 94 12.55 4.72 -15.49
N ALA A 95 13.71 5.38 -15.43
CA ALA A 95 13.88 6.81 -15.63
C ALA A 95 12.97 7.69 -14.73
N VAL A 96 12.66 7.21 -13.52
CA VAL A 96 11.90 7.95 -12.50
C VAL A 96 12.79 8.99 -11.82
N LEU A 97 13.97 8.53 -11.40
CA LEU A 97 14.99 9.33 -10.73
C LEU A 97 15.95 9.91 -11.76
N GLU A 98 16.47 11.09 -11.47
CA GLU A 98 17.54 11.64 -12.29
C GLU A 98 18.81 10.80 -12.16
N ARG A 99 19.58 10.72 -13.25
CA ARG A 99 20.76 9.86 -13.33
C ARG A 99 21.74 10.09 -12.18
N HIS A 100 21.99 11.34 -11.81
CA HIS A 100 22.94 11.64 -10.74
C HIS A 100 22.51 11.08 -9.37
N HIS A 101 21.20 10.96 -9.09
CA HIS A 101 20.70 10.32 -7.89
C HIS A 101 20.97 8.81 -7.90
N ILE A 102 20.80 8.16 -9.06
CA ILE A 102 21.04 6.71 -9.22
C ILE A 102 22.54 6.40 -9.11
N GLU A 103 23.39 7.18 -9.78
CA GLU A 103 24.84 6.98 -9.79
C GLU A 103 25.46 7.14 -8.39
N ALA A 104 24.88 8.01 -7.54
CA ALA A 104 25.36 8.23 -6.16
C ALA A 104 25.21 7.00 -5.24
N VAL A 105 24.32 6.07 -5.59
CA VAL A 105 24.03 4.82 -4.84
C VAL A 105 24.27 3.57 -5.68
N LYS A 106 25.00 3.69 -6.79
CA LYS A 106 25.18 2.62 -7.77
C LYS A 106 25.70 1.32 -7.16
N GLU A 107 26.72 1.41 -6.30
CA GLU A 107 27.35 0.23 -5.70
C GLU A 107 26.39 -0.59 -4.83
N GLU A 108 25.41 0.05 -4.20
CA GLU A 108 24.36 -0.62 -3.44
C GLU A 108 23.32 -1.26 -4.37
N LEU A 109 22.93 -0.55 -5.43
CA LEU A 109 21.89 -1.00 -6.36
C LEU A 109 22.35 -2.18 -7.24
N GLU A 110 23.60 -2.19 -7.72
CA GLU A 110 24.13 -3.27 -8.58
C GLU A 110 24.19 -4.63 -7.86
N LYS A 111 24.29 -4.64 -6.53
CA LYS A 111 24.33 -5.88 -5.73
C LYS A 111 22.98 -6.58 -5.64
N ILE A 112 21.88 -5.87 -5.94
CA ILE A 112 20.53 -6.40 -5.78
C ILE A 112 20.06 -6.93 -7.13
N VAL A 113 20.07 -8.26 -7.25
CA VAL A 113 19.67 -8.98 -8.47
C VAL A 113 18.34 -9.71 -8.20
N PRO A 114 17.34 -9.62 -9.09
CA PRO A 114 16.06 -10.29 -8.91
C PRO A 114 16.21 -11.82 -8.90
N MET A 115 15.51 -12.46 -7.97
CA MET A 115 15.17 -13.88 -8.06
C MET A 115 14.16 -14.09 -9.20
N LYS A 116 14.11 -15.31 -9.76
CA LYS A 116 13.16 -15.66 -10.84
C LYS A 116 11.72 -15.54 -10.35
N ALA A 117 10.85 -14.84 -11.07
CA ALA A 117 9.47 -14.65 -10.64
C ALA A 117 8.58 -15.88 -10.91
N ALA A 118 7.63 -16.16 -10.02
CA ALA A 118 6.46 -16.96 -10.36
C ALA A 118 5.52 -16.08 -11.19
N PHE A 119 5.34 -16.43 -12.46
CA PHE A 119 4.66 -15.57 -13.43
C PHE A 119 3.71 -16.39 -14.31
N ASP A 120 2.56 -15.79 -14.62
CA ASP A 120 1.60 -16.30 -15.57
C ASP A 120 1.10 -15.16 -16.45
N ARG A 121 1.40 -15.26 -17.74
CA ARG A 121 1.05 -14.25 -18.74
C ARG A 121 -0.46 -14.05 -18.88
N SER A 122 -1.28 -15.05 -18.54
CA SER A 122 -2.74 -14.90 -18.56
C SER A 122 -3.25 -13.86 -17.56
N TYR A 123 -2.50 -13.62 -16.48
CA TYR A 123 -2.82 -12.61 -15.47
C TYR A 123 -2.21 -11.23 -15.77
N ALA A 124 -1.19 -11.14 -16.62
CA ALA A 124 -0.60 -9.88 -17.05
C ALA A 124 -0.19 -9.94 -18.53
N LYS A 125 -1.18 -9.73 -19.42
CA LYS A 125 -1.09 -10.08 -20.84
C LYS A 125 -0.05 -9.30 -21.64
N ASN A 126 0.19 -8.04 -21.24
CA ASN A 126 1.12 -7.13 -21.91
C ASN A 126 2.57 -7.27 -21.41
N LEU A 127 2.89 -8.29 -20.61
CA LEU A 127 4.24 -8.57 -20.15
C LEU A 127 4.78 -9.87 -20.74
N ASP A 128 6.00 -9.81 -21.24
CA ASP A 128 6.75 -10.98 -21.67
C ASP A 128 7.89 -11.21 -20.67
N GLY A 129 7.71 -12.17 -19.77
CA GLY A 129 8.68 -12.52 -18.73
C GLY A 129 9.74 -13.50 -19.23
N THR A 130 11.01 -13.14 -19.08
CA THR A 130 12.18 -13.97 -19.49
C THR A 130 12.93 -14.58 -18.31
N HIS A 131 12.72 -14.06 -17.10
CA HIS A 131 13.37 -14.49 -15.86
C HIS A 131 12.35 -15.10 -14.90
N VAL A 132 11.75 -16.22 -15.32
CA VAL A 132 10.59 -16.82 -14.64
C VAL A 132 10.89 -18.24 -14.14
N LYS A 133 10.21 -18.63 -13.05
CA LYS A 133 10.20 -19.99 -12.52
C LYS A 133 9.33 -20.89 -13.41
N THR A 134 9.58 -22.20 -13.35
CA THR A 134 8.82 -23.23 -14.06
C THR A 134 8.29 -24.26 -13.07
N GLY A 135 7.10 -24.80 -13.33
CA GLY A 135 6.47 -25.82 -12.50
C GLY A 135 4.96 -25.62 -12.40
N THR A 136 4.31 -26.53 -11.69
CA THR A 136 2.91 -26.42 -11.27
C THR A 136 2.73 -25.30 -10.24
N ARG A 137 1.49 -24.85 -9.98
CA ARG A 137 1.19 -23.86 -8.93
C ARG A 137 1.77 -24.26 -7.58
N TYR A 138 1.68 -25.53 -7.21
CA TYR A 138 2.24 -26.05 -5.96
C TYR A 138 3.78 -25.96 -5.94
N GLU A 139 4.46 -26.41 -7.00
CA GLU A 139 5.92 -26.33 -7.11
C GLU A 139 6.41 -24.88 -7.11
N LEU A 140 5.69 -23.97 -7.76
CA LEU A 140 6.00 -22.54 -7.74
C LEU A 140 5.89 -21.96 -6.32
N ALA A 141 4.82 -22.30 -5.58
CA ALA A 141 4.69 -21.90 -4.17
C ALA A 141 5.83 -22.46 -3.31
N GLN A 142 6.26 -23.70 -3.53
CA GLN A 142 7.41 -24.30 -2.83
C GLN A 142 8.72 -23.59 -3.14
N GLN A 143 9.00 -23.30 -4.41
CA GLN A 143 10.17 -22.53 -4.82
C GLN A 143 10.18 -21.12 -4.22
N LEU A 144 9.01 -20.48 -4.06
CA LEU A 144 8.93 -19.17 -3.39
C LEU A 144 9.21 -19.26 -1.88
N MET A 145 8.74 -20.32 -1.21
CA MET A 145 9.08 -20.56 0.20
C MET A 145 10.58 -20.82 0.39
N GLU A 146 11.20 -21.58 -0.54
CA GLU A 146 12.63 -21.81 -0.57
C GLU A 146 13.41 -20.51 -0.79
N ASP A 147 13.01 -19.68 -1.75
CA ASP A 147 13.63 -18.37 -1.99
C ASP A 147 13.63 -17.49 -0.72
N ILE A 148 12.49 -17.40 -0.03
CA ILE A 148 12.34 -16.60 1.20
C ILE A 148 13.27 -17.14 2.30
N THR A 149 13.32 -18.46 2.47
CA THR A 149 14.15 -19.11 3.50
C THR A 149 15.63 -18.92 3.20
N ASN A 150 16.06 -19.19 1.96
CA ASN A 150 17.43 -19.02 1.51
C ASN A 150 17.88 -17.55 1.63
N PHE A 151 17.03 -16.60 1.23
CA PHE A 151 17.34 -15.18 1.37
C PHE A 151 17.53 -14.78 2.84
N LYS A 152 16.67 -15.29 3.73
CA LYS A 152 16.78 -15.08 5.18
C LYS A 152 18.09 -15.60 5.73
N GLU A 153 18.46 -16.84 5.42
CA GLU A 153 19.66 -17.50 5.93
C GLU A 153 20.94 -16.87 5.38
N GLN A 154 21.03 -16.67 4.07
CA GLN A 154 22.23 -16.14 3.40
C GLN A 154 22.59 -14.72 3.84
N ASN A 155 21.60 -13.92 4.22
CA ASN A 155 21.81 -12.55 4.67
C ASN A 155 21.82 -12.39 6.20
N GLY A 156 21.63 -13.49 6.95
CA GLY A 156 21.58 -13.49 8.40
C GLY A 156 20.46 -12.60 8.95
N LEU A 157 19.25 -12.76 8.40
CA LEU A 157 18.10 -11.91 8.73
C LEU A 157 17.29 -12.48 9.88
N ASP A 158 16.96 -11.64 10.85
CA ASP A 158 16.08 -12.01 11.96
C ASP A 158 14.62 -12.00 11.51
N ARG A 159 14.28 -11.05 10.63
CA ARG A 159 12.91 -10.74 10.22
C ARG A 159 12.85 -10.52 8.71
N VAL A 160 11.69 -10.81 8.13
CA VAL A 160 11.39 -10.59 6.72
C VAL A 160 9.99 -10.04 6.60
N VAL A 161 9.76 -9.12 5.67
CA VAL A 161 8.46 -8.62 5.24
C VAL A 161 8.39 -8.62 3.72
N ILE A 162 7.21 -8.90 3.17
CA ILE A 162 6.94 -8.84 1.73
C ILE A 162 5.99 -7.70 1.43
N VAL A 163 6.34 -6.86 0.44
CA VAL A 163 5.43 -5.85 -0.12
C VAL A 163 5.33 -6.03 -1.62
N TRP A 164 4.13 -6.35 -2.11
CA TRP A 164 3.87 -6.57 -3.52
C TRP A 164 3.98 -5.25 -4.31
N CYS A 165 4.93 -5.18 -5.24
CA CYS A 165 5.17 -4.04 -6.13
C CYS A 165 5.10 -4.44 -7.62
N ALA A 166 4.68 -5.67 -7.90
CA ALA A 166 4.55 -6.20 -9.26
C ALA A 166 3.27 -5.71 -9.91
N SER A 167 3.19 -5.93 -11.23
CA SER A 167 2.12 -5.45 -12.08
C SER A 167 0.73 -5.89 -11.62
N THR A 168 -0.26 -5.06 -11.95
CA THR A 168 -1.68 -5.36 -11.70
C THR A 168 -2.10 -6.58 -12.50
N GLU A 169 -2.69 -7.56 -11.83
CA GLU A 169 -3.25 -8.76 -12.44
C GLU A 169 -4.66 -8.48 -12.99
N VAL A 170 -5.11 -9.31 -13.93
CA VAL A 170 -6.50 -9.27 -14.44
C VAL A 170 -7.51 -9.41 -13.30
N TYR A 171 -8.68 -8.78 -13.48
CA TYR A 171 -9.73 -8.79 -12.48
C TYR A 171 -10.25 -10.20 -12.23
N ASN A 172 -10.33 -10.59 -10.96
CA ASN A 172 -10.88 -11.87 -10.54
C ASN A 172 -11.68 -11.68 -9.25
N GLU A 173 -12.77 -12.42 -9.12
CA GLU A 173 -13.59 -12.46 -7.92
C GLU A 173 -13.27 -13.70 -7.08
N PRO A 174 -13.54 -13.67 -5.76
CA PRO A 174 -13.49 -14.87 -4.94
C PRO A 174 -14.38 -15.97 -5.52
N ILE A 175 -13.83 -17.18 -5.64
CA ILE A 175 -14.52 -18.39 -6.09
C ILE A 175 -14.38 -19.48 -5.02
N ASP A 176 -14.99 -20.63 -5.27
CA ASP A 176 -15.03 -21.79 -4.38
C ASP A 176 -13.65 -22.19 -3.81
N ILE A 177 -12.62 -22.23 -4.66
CA ILE A 177 -11.25 -22.58 -4.24
C ILE A 177 -10.60 -21.55 -3.29
N HIS A 178 -11.18 -20.35 -3.14
CA HIS A 178 -10.66 -19.28 -2.30
C HIS A 178 -11.32 -19.26 -0.90
N ASN A 179 -12.34 -20.08 -0.66
CA ASN A 179 -13.22 -19.98 0.52
C ASN A 179 -12.62 -20.56 1.81
N SER A 180 -11.65 -21.46 1.73
CA SER A 180 -10.93 -22.01 2.88
C SER A 180 -9.49 -22.34 2.51
N LEU A 181 -8.62 -22.41 3.52
CA LEU A 181 -7.23 -22.81 3.31
C LEU A 181 -7.15 -24.23 2.72
N GLU A 182 -7.99 -25.16 3.17
CA GLU A 182 -8.06 -26.53 2.66
C GLU A 182 -8.39 -26.57 1.17
N ALA A 183 -9.43 -25.85 0.74
CA ALA A 183 -9.82 -25.79 -0.67
C ALA A 183 -8.72 -25.16 -1.54
N PHE A 184 -8.05 -24.13 -1.02
CA PHE A 184 -6.95 -23.47 -1.71
C PHE A 184 -5.73 -24.40 -1.86
N GLU A 185 -5.36 -25.13 -0.82
CA GLU A 185 -4.24 -26.08 -0.85
C GLU A 185 -4.52 -27.30 -1.75
N GLU A 186 -5.76 -27.76 -1.81
CA GLU A 186 -6.17 -28.79 -2.76
C GLU A 186 -6.10 -28.28 -4.20
N ALA A 187 -6.58 -27.08 -4.47
CA ALA A 187 -6.47 -26.43 -5.77
C ALA A 187 -5.01 -26.18 -6.19
N LEU A 188 -4.12 -25.84 -5.25
CA LEU A 188 -2.67 -25.74 -5.52
C LEU A 188 -2.10 -27.07 -6.01
N LYS A 189 -2.39 -28.18 -5.30
CA LYS A 189 -1.90 -29.53 -5.65
C LYS A 189 -2.42 -29.99 -7.01
N ASN A 190 -3.65 -29.60 -7.36
CA ASN A 190 -4.28 -29.89 -8.64
C ASN A 190 -3.85 -28.94 -9.77
N ASP A 191 -2.86 -28.07 -9.53
CA ASP A 191 -2.34 -27.09 -10.50
C ASP A 191 -3.43 -26.17 -11.09
N ASP A 192 -4.41 -25.80 -10.26
CA ASP A 192 -5.54 -24.99 -10.70
C ASP A 192 -5.07 -23.60 -11.18
N LYS A 193 -5.25 -23.33 -12.47
CA LYS A 193 -4.78 -22.09 -13.09
C LYS A 193 -5.51 -20.85 -12.61
N ARG A 194 -6.66 -20.99 -11.94
CA ARG A 194 -7.43 -19.89 -11.34
C ARG A 194 -6.74 -19.28 -10.12
N ILE A 195 -5.74 -19.95 -9.54
CA ILE A 195 -4.86 -19.36 -8.52
C ILE A 195 -3.89 -18.38 -9.19
N ALA A 196 -4.03 -17.10 -8.90
CA ALA A 196 -3.17 -16.05 -9.46
C ALA A 196 -1.73 -16.13 -8.93
N PRO A 197 -0.71 -15.69 -9.70
CA PRO A 197 0.66 -15.59 -9.23
C PRO A 197 0.80 -14.86 -7.88
N SER A 198 0.12 -13.72 -7.70
CA SER A 198 0.16 -12.96 -6.43
C SER A 198 -0.30 -13.77 -5.22
N MET A 199 -1.25 -14.68 -5.40
CA MET A 199 -1.72 -15.58 -4.34
C MET A 199 -0.66 -16.62 -3.97
N LEU A 200 0.20 -17.04 -4.91
CA LEU A 200 1.34 -17.93 -4.61
C LEU A 200 2.35 -17.24 -3.70
N TYR A 201 2.65 -15.97 -3.97
CA TYR A 201 3.54 -15.16 -3.12
C TYR A 201 2.94 -14.95 -1.73
N ALA A 202 1.65 -14.60 -1.65
CA ALA A 202 0.95 -14.44 -0.39
C ALA A 202 0.94 -15.76 0.41
N TYR A 203 0.58 -16.88 -0.23
CA TYR A 203 0.58 -18.19 0.41
C TYR A 203 1.97 -18.57 0.94
N ALA A 204 3.02 -18.44 0.12
CA ALA A 204 4.39 -18.74 0.53
C ALA A 204 4.85 -17.88 1.73
N ALA A 205 4.55 -16.58 1.69
CA ALA A 205 4.85 -15.67 2.79
C ALA A 205 4.15 -16.11 4.09
N LEU A 206 2.83 -16.32 4.00
CA LEU A 206 2.01 -16.61 5.17
C LEU A 206 2.28 -17.99 5.75
N LYS A 207 2.61 -19.01 4.95
CA LYS A 207 3.06 -20.33 5.45
C LYS A 207 4.35 -20.23 6.26
N LEU A 208 5.24 -19.30 5.91
CA LEU A 208 6.48 -19.02 6.65
C LEU A 208 6.29 -18.00 7.79
N GLY A 209 5.07 -17.51 8.00
CA GLY A 209 4.77 -16.51 9.03
C GLY A 209 5.30 -15.10 8.72
N VAL A 210 5.59 -14.82 7.45
CA VAL A 210 6.15 -13.56 6.95
C VAL A 210 5.02 -12.57 6.60
N PRO A 211 5.01 -11.36 7.19
CA PRO A 211 4.02 -10.32 6.87
C PRO A 211 3.96 -10.00 5.38
N PHE A 212 2.75 -9.72 4.89
CA PHE A 212 2.51 -9.43 3.47
C PHE A 212 1.60 -8.21 3.29
N ALA A 213 2.08 -7.20 2.55
CA ALA A 213 1.28 -6.06 2.12
C ALA A 213 1.08 -6.06 0.60
N ASN A 214 -0.17 -6.00 0.14
CA ASN A 214 -0.51 -5.98 -1.27
C ASN A 214 -0.59 -4.54 -1.82
N GLY A 215 0.38 -4.15 -2.65
CA GLY A 215 0.45 -2.83 -3.26
C GLY A 215 -0.33 -2.65 -4.56
N ALA A 216 -0.90 -3.71 -5.12
CA ALA A 216 -1.70 -3.69 -6.35
C ALA A 216 -3.17 -3.98 -6.03
N PRO A 217 -4.15 -3.69 -6.93
CA PRO A 217 -5.57 -3.96 -6.66
C PRO A 217 -5.95 -5.44 -6.81
N ASN A 218 -4.96 -6.33 -6.93
CA ASN A 218 -5.11 -7.77 -7.11
C ASN A 218 -5.85 -8.44 -5.94
N LEU A 219 -6.53 -9.56 -6.20
CA LEU A 219 -7.27 -10.26 -5.15
C LEU A 219 -6.35 -10.79 -4.04
N THR A 220 -5.24 -11.48 -4.37
CA THR A 220 -4.11 -11.78 -3.47
C THR A 220 -4.50 -12.21 -2.04
N VAL A 221 -4.37 -11.34 -1.02
CA VAL A 221 -4.68 -11.59 0.40
C VAL A 221 -6.14 -11.35 0.77
N ASP A 222 -6.92 -10.79 -0.16
CA ASP A 222 -8.32 -10.43 -0.04
C ASP A 222 -9.25 -11.62 -0.35
N ILE A 223 -8.88 -12.79 0.19
CA ILE A 223 -9.65 -14.04 0.12
C ILE A 223 -9.72 -14.73 1.48
N PRO A 224 -10.83 -15.44 1.79
CA PRO A 224 -10.98 -16.16 3.05
C PRO A 224 -9.81 -17.12 3.38
N ALA A 225 -9.30 -17.85 2.39
CA ALA A 225 -8.16 -18.77 2.57
C ALA A 225 -6.89 -18.07 3.12
N MET A 226 -6.55 -16.89 2.61
CA MET A 226 -5.38 -16.13 3.07
C MET A 226 -5.62 -15.52 4.45
N VAL A 227 -6.85 -15.06 4.73
CA VAL A 227 -7.22 -14.56 6.07
C VAL A 227 -7.14 -15.68 7.11
N GLU A 228 -7.59 -16.89 6.76
CA GLU A 228 -7.47 -18.08 7.60
C GLU A 228 -6.00 -18.41 7.89
N LEU A 229 -5.18 -18.51 6.84
CA LEU A 229 -3.75 -18.81 6.96
C LEU A 229 -3.00 -17.75 7.78
N ALA A 230 -3.30 -16.47 7.56
CA ALA A 230 -2.74 -15.35 8.32
C ALA A 230 -3.05 -15.46 9.82
N LYS A 231 -4.26 -15.91 10.19
CA LYS A 231 -4.61 -16.17 11.59
C LYS A 231 -3.86 -17.38 12.14
N GLN A 232 -3.79 -18.48 11.39
CA GLN A 232 -3.09 -19.70 11.81
C GLN A 232 -1.60 -19.45 12.10
N THR A 233 -0.93 -18.61 11.30
CA THR A 233 0.50 -18.30 11.47
C THR A 233 0.77 -17.01 12.26
N GLN A 234 -0.28 -16.41 12.83
CA GLN A 234 -0.24 -15.15 13.57
C GLN A 234 0.46 -14.03 12.78
N THR A 235 0.12 -13.89 11.51
CA THR A 235 0.81 -13.04 10.55
C THR A 235 -0.07 -11.88 10.11
N PRO A 236 0.42 -10.63 10.16
CA PRO A 236 -0.32 -9.48 9.68
C PRO A 236 -0.35 -9.45 8.14
N ILE A 237 -1.50 -9.09 7.60
CA ILE A 237 -1.72 -8.82 6.18
C ILE A 237 -2.34 -7.44 5.98
N ALA A 238 -1.98 -6.79 4.89
CA ALA A 238 -2.56 -5.51 4.49
C ALA A 238 -2.78 -5.48 2.98
N GLY A 239 -3.78 -4.72 2.55
CA GLY A 239 -4.07 -4.50 1.15
C GLY A 239 -5.36 -3.69 0.99
N LYS A 240 -5.64 -3.11 -0.17
CA LYS A 240 -4.85 -3.21 -1.40
C LYS A 240 -4.79 -1.92 -2.20
N ASP A 241 -3.85 -1.89 -3.14
CA ASP A 241 -3.49 -0.79 -4.04
C ASP A 241 -2.98 0.48 -3.32
N PHE A 242 -1.74 0.90 -3.61
CA PHE A 242 -1.15 2.08 -2.96
C PHE A 242 -1.97 3.35 -3.21
N LYS A 243 -2.31 4.09 -2.16
CA LYS A 243 -3.05 5.35 -2.29
C LYS A 243 -2.13 6.50 -2.65
N THR A 244 -1.96 6.69 -3.96
CA THR A 244 -1.16 7.76 -4.56
C THR A 244 -1.98 8.61 -5.53
N GLY A 245 -1.37 9.70 -6.01
CA GLY A 245 -1.83 10.49 -7.15
C GLY A 245 -3.28 10.97 -7.01
N GLN A 246 -4.11 10.60 -7.99
CA GLN A 246 -5.50 11.06 -8.08
C GLN A 246 -6.37 10.55 -6.93
N THR A 247 -6.23 9.28 -6.52
CA THR A 247 -7.06 8.72 -5.45
C THR A 247 -6.76 9.37 -4.10
N LEU A 248 -5.49 9.70 -3.83
CA LEU A 248 -5.12 10.50 -2.67
C LEU A 248 -5.89 11.83 -2.64
N MET A 249 -5.91 12.56 -3.76
CA MET A 249 -6.65 13.82 -3.87
C MET A 249 -8.16 13.65 -3.63
N LYS A 250 -8.76 12.56 -4.11
CA LYS A 250 -10.17 12.24 -3.81
C LYS A 250 -10.41 12.05 -2.33
N THR A 251 -9.57 11.27 -1.66
CA THR A 251 -9.70 11.01 -0.21
C THR A 251 -9.38 12.23 0.66
N ILE A 252 -8.74 13.26 0.11
CA ILE A 252 -8.55 14.55 0.79
C ILE A 252 -9.78 15.45 0.58
N LEU A 253 -10.26 15.56 -0.67
CA LEU A 253 -11.30 16.52 -1.02
C LEU A 253 -12.72 16.04 -0.68
N ALA A 254 -13.05 14.78 -0.97
CA ALA A 254 -14.39 14.25 -0.77
C ALA A 254 -14.84 14.34 0.70
N PRO A 255 -14.00 14.00 1.72
CA PRO A 255 -14.39 14.20 3.11
C PRO A 255 -14.63 15.68 3.43
N GLY A 256 -13.81 16.58 2.90
CA GLY A 256 -13.98 18.03 3.07
C GLY A 256 -15.31 18.56 2.54
N LEU A 257 -15.78 18.04 1.40
CA LEU A 257 -17.10 18.34 0.85
C LEU A 257 -18.22 17.74 1.73
N ALA A 258 -18.04 16.48 2.16
CA ALA A 258 -19.02 15.75 2.97
C ALA A 258 -19.26 16.42 4.33
N ILE A 259 -18.20 16.77 5.07
CA ILE A 259 -18.31 17.42 6.40
C ILE A 259 -18.95 18.82 6.33
N ARG A 260 -18.99 19.43 5.15
CA ARG A 260 -19.65 20.71 4.89
C ARG A 260 -21.05 20.57 4.29
N ALA A 261 -21.54 19.34 4.13
CA ALA A 261 -22.83 19.04 3.48
C ALA A 261 -22.96 19.67 2.09
N LEU A 262 -21.87 19.68 1.31
CA LEU A 262 -21.89 20.11 -0.09
C LEU A 262 -22.24 18.94 -0.98
N GLY A 263 -23.27 19.11 -1.81
CA GLY A 263 -23.69 18.07 -2.73
C GLY A 263 -22.79 17.97 -3.95
N VAL A 264 -22.70 16.78 -4.54
CA VAL A 264 -21.87 16.49 -5.71
C VAL A 264 -22.73 15.86 -6.78
N LYS A 265 -22.89 16.57 -7.91
CA LYS A 265 -23.65 16.09 -9.07
C LYS A 265 -22.79 15.22 -10.00
N GLY A 266 -21.50 15.54 -10.11
CA GLY A 266 -20.62 14.87 -11.06
C GLY A 266 -19.16 14.90 -10.61
N TRP A 267 -18.46 13.79 -10.80
CA TRP A 267 -17.01 13.70 -10.63
C TRP A 267 -16.43 12.98 -11.84
N PHE A 268 -15.80 13.74 -12.74
CA PHE A 268 -15.09 13.18 -13.89
C PHE A 268 -13.60 13.16 -13.61
N SER A 269 -12.97 12.00 -13.74
CA SER A 269 -11.56 11.77 -13.48
C SER A 269 -10.89 11.18 -14.72
N THR A 270 -9.85 11.81 -15.23
CA THR A 270 -9.02 11.24 -16.31
C THR A 270 -7.54 11.26 -15.94
N ASN A 271 -6.77 10.31 -16.46
CA ASN A 271 -5.34 10.18 -16.22
C ASN A 271 -4.62 9.84 -17.53
N ILE A 272 -3.38 10.33 -17.67
CA ILE A 272 -2.42 9.87 -18.67
C ILE A 272 -1.12 9.44 -18.00
N LEU A 273 -0.52 8.35 -18.48
CA LEU A 273 0.78 7.84 -18.03
C LEU A 273 1.42 6.96 -19.11
N GLY A 274 2.75 6.88 -19.14
CA GLY A 274 3.50 6.20 -20.21
C GLY A 274 4.48 5.12 -19.73
N ASN A 275 4.52 4.82 -18.44
CA ASN A 275 5.37 3.77 -17.86
C ASN A 275 4.76 2.36 -18.05
N ARG A 276 5.43 1.34 -17.53
CA ARG A 276 4.99 -0.06 -17.61
C ARG A 276 3.61 -0.29 -16.98
N ASP A 277 3.27 0.44 -15.93
CA ASP A 277 1.92 0.37 -15.34
C ASP A 277 0.86 0.85 -16.33
N GLY A 278 1.12 1.97 -17.01
CA GLY A 278 0.29 2.45 -18.11
C GLY A 278 0.09 1.43 -19.23
N LEU A 279 1.17 0.76 -19.64
CA LEU A 279 1.13 -0.27 -20.68
C LEU A 279 0.30 -1.51 -20.27
N VAL A 280 0.41 -1.94 -19.01
CA VAL A 280 -0.40 -3.06 -18.48
C VAL A 280 -1.87 -2.66 -18.40
N LEU A 281 -2.16 -1.43 -17.98
CA LEU A 281 -3.53 -0.91 -17.85
C LEU A 281 -4.18 -0.51 -19.19
N ASP A 282 -3.45 -0.57 -20.30
CA ASP A 282 -4.02 -0.41 -21.65
C ASP A 282 -4.82 -1.65 -22.08
N ASP A 283 -4.63 -2.80 -21.41
CA ASP A 283 -5.50 -3.96 -21.55
C ASP A 283 -6.81 -3.77 -20.74
N PRO A 284 -8.00 -3.92 -21.35
CA PRO A 284 -9.28 -3.71 -20.67
C PRO A 284 -9.53 -4.59 -19.44
N GLU A 285 -9.02 -5.82 -19.42
CA GLU A 285 -9.23 -6.76 -18.29
C GLU A 285 -8.33 -6.39 -17.09
N ASN A 286 -7.09 -5.98 -17.36
CA ASN A 286 -6.22 -5.42 -16.32
C ASN A 286 -6.73 -4.05 -15.82
N PHE A 287 -7.29 -3.22 -16.72
CA PHE A 287 -7.90 -1.94 -16.36
C PHE A 287 -9.10 -2.10 -15.42
N LYS A 288 -9.93 -3.14 -15.61
CA LYS A 288 -11.14 -3.35 -14.80
C LYS A 288 -10.85 -3.43 -13.30
N THR A 289 -9.75 -4.07 -12.91
CA THR A 289 -9.29 -4.15 -11.51
C THR A 289 -9.03 -2.76 -10.91
N LYS A 290 -8.48 -1.84 -11.71
CA LYS A 290 -8.20 -0.46 -11.31
C LYS A 290 -9.45 0.43 -11.32
N GLU A 291 -10.38 0.16 -12.24
CA GLU A 291 -11.66 0.87 -12.31
C GLU A 291 -12.47 0.64 -11.03
N VAL A 292 -12.69 -0.63 -10.66
CA VAL A 292 -13.47 -1.00 -9.46
C VAL A 292 -12.89 -0.40 -8.18
N SER A 293 -11.56 -0.50 -7.98
CA SER A 293 -10.89 0.04 -6.79
C SER A 293 -10.93 1.57 -6.70
N LYS A 294 -11.00 2.29 -7.84
CA LYS A 294 -11.09 3.76 -7.86
C LYS A 294 -12.52 4.28 -7.77
N GLU A 295 -13.51 3.49 -8.17
CA GLU A 295 -14.93 3.83 -8.08
C GLU A 295 -15.44 3.76 -6.63
N SER A 296 -15.06 2.71 -5.88
CA SER A 296 -15.57 2.49 -4.52
C SER A 296 -15.26 3.64 -3.55
N VAL A 297 -14.10 4.29 -3.69
CA VAL A 297 -13.61 5.33 -2.78
C VAL A 297 -14.58 6.50 -2.61
N LEU A 298 -15.26 6.93 -3.68
CA LEU A 298 -16.22 8.03 -3.56
C LEU A 298 -17.52 7.57 -2.91
N THR A 299 -18.00 6.38 -3.21
CA THR A 299 -19.24 5.83 -2.64
C THR A 299 -19.13 5.64 -1.13
N ASP A 300 -17.95 5.23 -0.64
CA ASP A 300 -17.70 5.05 0.80
C ASP A 300 -17.73 6.38 1.58
N ILE A 301 -17.39 7.50 0.94
CA ILE A 301 -17.30 8.83 1.56
C ILE A 301 -18.58 9.66 1.32
N LEU A 302 -19.08 9.67 0.08
CA LEU A 302 -20.25 10.40 -0.39
C LEU A 302 -21.45 9.46 -0.45
N ASN A 303 -21.87 8.96 0.72
CA ASN A 303 -22.87 7.90 0.80
C ASN A 303 -24.26 8.39 0.40
N ALA A 304 -24.76 7.90 -0.74
CA ALA A 304 -26.08 8.22 -1.27
C ALA A 304 -27.24 7.68 -0.42
N GLN A 305 -27.03 6.63 0.39
CA GLN A 305 -28.06 6.10 1.29
C GLN A 305 -28.25 7.02 2.51
N ASP A 306 -27.14 7.55 3.04
CA ASP A 306 -27.17 8.43 4.22
C ASP A 306 -27.54 9.87 3.86
N SER A 307 -27.31 10.30 2.61
CA SER A 307 -27.56 11.66 2.13
C SER A 307 -28.02 11.68 0.67
N PRO A 308 -29.23 11.15 0.39
CA PRO A 308 -29.74 11.04 -0.98
C PRO A 308 -29.91 12.39 -1.67
N GLU A 309 -30.21 13.46 -0.95
CA GLU A 309 -30.35 14.81 -1.51
C GLU A 309 -29.02 15.39 -2.02
N LEU A 310 -27.90 14.94 -1.45
CA LEU A 310 -26.56 15.44 -1.78
C LEU A 310 -25.86 14.57 -2.83
N TYR A 311 -26.07 13.24 -2.78
CA TYR A 311 -25.27 12.28 -3.55
C TYR A 311 -26.11 11.24 -4.31
N GLY A 312 -27.44 11.24 -4.19
CA GLY A 312 -28.31 10.26 -4.86
C GLY A 312 -28.21 10.29 -6.39
N ASP A 313 -27.89 11.46 -6.96
CA ASP A 313 -27.69 11.65 -8.40
C ASP A 313 -26.20 11.75 -8.79
N LEU A 314 -25.27 11.35 -7.92
CA LEU A 314 -23.83 11.48 -8.20
C LEU A 314 -23.43 10.66 -9.43
N PHE A 315 -22.99 11.33 -10.49
CA PHE A 315 -22.38 10.67 -11.64
C PHE A 315 -20.85 10.64 -11.53
N HIS A 316 -20.27 9.44 -11.41
CA HIS A 316 -18.82 9.25 -11.34
C HIS A 316 -18.28 8.56 -12.60
N LYS A 317 -17.22 9.12 -13.18
CA LYS A 317 -16.56 8.53 -14.36
C LYS A 317 -15.05 8.56 -14.25
N ILE A 318 -14.39 7.43 -14.51
CA ILE A 318 -12.93 7.31 -14.55
C ILE A 318 -12.44 6.90 -15.93
N ARG A 319 -11.33 7.50 -16.36
CA ARG A 319 -10.55 7.13 -17.54
C ARG A 319 -9.06 7.10 -17.21
N ILE A 320 -8.36 6.13 -17.76
CA ILE A 320 -6.89 6.05 -17.77
C ILE A 320 -6.52 5.80 -19.22
N ASN A 321 -5.57 6.58 -19.74
CA ASN A 321 -5.12 6.45 -21.12
C ASN A 321 -3.62 6.25 -21.13
N TYR A 322 -3.15 5.24 -21.84
CA TYR A 322 -1.73 5.04 -22.05
C TYR A 322 -1.20 6.10 -23.03
N TYR A 323 -0.21 6.88 -22.57
CA TYR A 323 0.43 7.92 -23.36
C TYR A 323 1.95 7.82 -23.20
N PRO A 324 2.63 7.03 -24.06
CA PRO A 324 4.04 6.68 -23.91
C PRO A 324 4.99 7.86 -23.64
N PRO A 325 4.85 9.05 -24.27
CA PRO A 325 5.78 10.16 -24.06
C PRO A 325 5.89 10.65 -22.61
N HIS A 326 4.90 10.38 -21.74
CA HIS A 326 4.93 10.83 -20.34
C HIS A 326 5.80 9.99 -19.41
N GLY A 327 6.15 8.75 -19.77
CA GLY A 327 6.86 7.85 -18.85
C GLY A 327 6.16 7.76 -17.48
N ASP A 328 6.92 7.94 -16.37
CA ASP A 328 6.37 7.95 -15.01
C ASP A 328 5.70 9.29 -14.60
N ASN A 329 5.79 10.33 -15.43
CA ASN A 329 5.14 11.62 -15.17
C ASN A 329 3.64 11.54 -15.46
N LYS A 330 2.91 10.91 -14.54
CA LYS A 330 1.46 10.82 -14.61
C LYS A 330 0.83 12.20 -14.45
N GLU A 331 -0.16 12.48 -15.29
CA GLU A 331 -1.03 13.65 -15.13
C GLU A 331 -2.46 13.19 -14.87
N SER A 332 -3.16 13.89 -13.99
CA SER A 332 -4.55 13.61 -13.69
C SER A 332 -5.37 14.88 -13.62
N TRP A 333 -6.57 14.81 -14.19
CA TRP A 333 -7.54 15.88 -14.16
C TRP A 333 -8.83 15.40 -13.53
N ASP A 334 -9.37 16.24 -12.65
CA ASP A 334 -10.68 16.04 -12.06
C ASP A 334 -11.55 17.27 -12.31
N ASN A 335 -12.74 17.04 -12.85
CA ASN A 335 -13.84 18.01 -12.88
C ASN A 335 -14.91 17.57 -11.89
N ILE A 336 -15.20 18.42 -10.92
CA ILE A 336 -16.13 18.11 -9.84
C ILE A 336 -17.23 19.16 -9.84
N ASP A 337 -18.43 18.74 -10.21
CA ASP A 337 -19.63 19.55 -10.22
C ASP A 337 -20.29 19.47 -8.84
N ILE A 338 -20.16 20.55 -8.06
CA ILE A 338 -20.71 20.64 -6.71
C ILE A 338 -21.90 21.59 -6.66
N PHE A 339 -22.70 21.51 -5.60
CA PHE A 339 -23.73 22.50 -5.32
C PHE A 339 -23.84 22.79 -3.82
N GLY A 340 -24.26 24.01 -3.51
CA GLY A 340 -24.41 24.49 -2.14
C GLY A 340 -25.79 25.08 -1.88
N TRP A 341 -25.83 26.13 -1.05
CA TRP A 341 -27.05 26.83 -0.64
C TRP A 341 -27.96 27.16 -1.84
N LEU A 342 -29.27 26.92 -1.67
CA LEU A 342 -30.30 27.10 -2.70
C LEU A 342 -30.06 26.30 -4.00
N GLY A 343 -29.23 25.26 -3.97
CA GLY A 343 -28.90 24.43 -5.13
C GLY A 343 -27.98 25.12 -6.15
N TYR A 344 -27.32 26.23 -5.76
CA TYR A 344 -26.40 26.94 -6.66
C TYR A 344 -25.21 26.05 -7.01
N LYS A 345 -25.02 25.85 -8.32
CA LYS A 345 -23.99 24.99 -8.90
C LYS A 345 -22.66 25.72 -8.95
N MET A 346 -21.59 25.00 -8.67
CA MET A 346 -20.21 25.46 -8.74
C MET A 346 -19.33 24.32 -9.27
N GLN A 347 -18.06 24.61 -9.53
CA GLN A 347 -17.10 23.62 -10.01
C GLN A 347 -15.77 23.70 -9.26
N ILE A 348 -15.18 22.54 -9.02
CA ILE A 348 -13.77 22.40 -8.63
C ILE A 348 -13.04 21.72 -9.80
N LYS A 349 -11.89 22.28 -10.19
CA LYS A 349 -11.00 21.70 -11.19
C LYS A 349 -9.67 21.39 -10.52
N ILE A 350 -9.19 20.17 -10.69
CA ILE A 350 -7.86 19.77 -10.22
C ILE A 350 -7.08 19.35 -11.45
N ASN A 351 -5.89 19.91 -11.62
CA ASN A 351 -4.85 19.31 -12.45
C ASN A 351 -3.68 18.93 -11.54
N PHE A 352 -3.36 17.65 -11.50
CA PHE A 352 -2.27 17.13 -10.68
C PHE A 352 -1.27 16.38 -11.58
N LEU A 353 -0.13 17.04 -11.78
CA LEU A 353 1.07 16.46 -12.38
C LEU A 353 1.85 15.78 -11.25
N CYS A 354 1.89 14.46 -11.26
CA CYS A 354 2.52 13.67 -10.21
C CYS A 354 3.47 12.63 -10.80
N ARG A 355 4.37 12.11 -9.96
CA ARG A 355 5.19 10.94 -10.28
C ARG A 355 4.75 9.80 -9.38
N ASP A 356 4.14 8.78 -9.97
CA ASP A 356 3.51 7.71 -9.19
C ASP A 356 4.55 6.93 -8.39
N SER A 357 5.72 6.66 -8.96
CA SER A 357 6.79 5.95 -8.28
C SER A 357 7.38 6.75 -7.11
N ILE A 358 7.46 8.08 -7.24
CA ILE A 358 7.91 8.99 -6.15
C ILE A 358 6.90 9.00 -5.00
N LEU A 359 5.59 8.99 -5.30
CA LEU A 359 4.55 8.94 -4.27
C LEU A 359 4.41 7.55 -3.63
N ALA A 360 4.65 6.48 -4.39
CA ALA A 360 4.49 5.11 -3.91
C ALA A 360 5.67 4.63 -3.05
N ALA A 361 6.91 4.98 -3.41
CA ALA A 361 8.11 4.57 -2.68
C ALA A 361 8.02 4.75 -1.15
N PRO A 362 7.68 5.94 -0.60
CA PRO A 362 7.56 6.10 0.85
C PRO A 362 6.43 5.28 1.48
N ILE A 363 5.35 5.02 0.72
CA ILE A 363 4.25 4.15 1.18
C ILE A 363 4.73 2.71 1.34
N VAL A 364 5.52 2.21 0.38
CA VAL A 364 6.10 0.86 0.46
C VAL A 364 7.01 0.73 1.70
N LEU A 365 7.85 1.73 1.95
CA LEU A 365 8.71 1.76 3.14
C LEU A 365 7.88 1.70 4.43
N ASP A 366 6.89 2.58 4.54
CA ASP A 366 6.04 2.67 5.73
C ASP A 366 5.26 1.37 5.97
N LEU A 367 4.69 0.78 4.91
CA LEU A 367 3.98 -0.50 4.99
C LEU A 367 4.92 -1.63 5.43
N ALA A 368 6.16 -1.67 4.94
CA ALA A 368 7.13 -2.68 5.33
C ALA A 368 7.49 -2.55 6.83
N LEU A 369 7.83 -1.34 7.28
CA LEU A 369 8.22 -1.07 8.67
C LEU A 369 7.06 -1.30 9.65
N PHE A 370 5.84 -0.88 9.28
CA PHE A 370 4.68 -1.10 10.12
C PHE A 370 4.18 -2.54 10.12
N SER A 371 4.37 -3.29 9.03
CA SER A 371 4.04 -4.73 9.01
C SER A 371 5.00 -5.55 9.88
N ASP A 372 6.30 -5.21 9.87
CA ASP A 372 7.29 -5.74 10.82
C ASP A 372 6.88 -5.44 12.27
N PHE A 373 6.55 -4.18 12.54
CA PHE A 373 6.09 -3.74 13.87
C PHE A 373 4.83 -4.48 14.33
N ALA A 374 3.83 -4.62 13.45
CA ALA A 374 2.59 -5.35 13.73
C ALA A 374 2.89 -6.79 14.16
N LYS A 375 3.77 -7.49 13.44
CA LYS A 375 4.17 -8.87 13.76
C LYS A 375 4.86 -8.94 15.12
N ARG A 376 5.78 -8.01 15.41
CA ARG A 376 6.48 -7.94 16.71
C ARG A 376 5.56 -7.57 17.87
N ALA A 377 4.48 -6.83 17.60
CA ALA A 377 3.43 -6.51 18.56
C ALA A 377 2.40 -7.65 18.74
N GLY A 378 2.57 -8.79 18.05
CA GLY A 378 1.65 -9.92 18.14
C GLY A 378 0.34 -9.72 17.39
N MET A 379 0.25 -8.73 16.49
CA MET A 379 -0.91 -8.52 15.64
C MET A 379 -0.92 -9.54 14.50
N SER A 380 -2.13 -9.95 14.09
CA SER A 380 -2.33 -10.94 13.03
C SER A 380 -3.58 -10.66 12.22
N GLY A 381 -3.67 -11.22 11.00
CA GLY A 381 -4.78 -10.99 10.10
C GLY A 381 -4.79 -9.57 9.54
N ILE A 382 -5.97 -9.09 9.17
CA ILE A 382 -6.18 -7.82 8.46
C ILE A 382 -5.73 -6.63 9.33
N GLN A 383 -4.76 -5.86 8.84
CA GLN A 383 -4.25 -4.66 9.48
C GLN A 383 -4.99 -3.41 9.00
N GLU A 384 -6.25 -3.27 9.40
CA GLU A 384 -7.14 -2.19 8.95
C GLU A 384 -6.68 -0.77 9.39
N TRP A 385 -5.70 -0.67 10.30
CA TRP A 385 -5.08 0.61 10.67
C TRP A 385 -4.07 1.11 9.61
N LEU A 386 -3.66 0.26 8.67
CA LEU A 386 -2.82 0.59 7.52
C LEU A 386 -3.62 1.09 6.31
N SER A 387 -4.95 1.17 6.41
CA SER A 387 -5.85 1.70 5.37
C SER A 387 -5.48 3.11 4.91
N PHE A 388 -4.80 3.89 5.76
CA PHE A 388 -4.22 5.18 5.42
C PHE A 388 -3.39 5.15 4.11
N TYR A 389 -2.71 4.02 3.84
CA TYR A 389 -1.82 3.84 2.71
C TYR A 389 -2.47 3.22 1.46
N LEU A 390 -3.74 2.82 1.55
CA LEU A 390 -4.38 1.91 0.59
C LEU A 390 -5.63 2.55 -0.02
N LYS A 391 -5.89 2.28 -1.31
CA LYS A 391 -7.05 2.78 -2.05
C LYS A 391 -8.31 1.97 -1.76
N SER A 392 -8.16 0.65 -1.65
CA SER A 392 -9.25 -0.28 -1.36
C SER A 392 -8.85 -1.10 -0.13
N PRO A 393 -8.95 -0.51 1.07
CA PRO A 393 -8.53 -1.20 2.28
C PRO A 393 -9.36 -2.45 2.53
N GLN A 394 -8.68 -3.55 2.84
CA GLN A 394 -9.27 -4.83 3.19
C GLN A 394 -10.00 -4.70 4.54
N THR A 395 -11.22 -5.22 4.59
CA THR A 395 -12.05 -5.23 5.80
C THR A 395 -12.50 -6.65 6.14
N ALA A 396 -13.00 -6.82 7.36
CA ALA A 396 -13.69 -8.06 7.72
C ALA A 396 -15.00 -8.19 6.92
N PRO A 397 -15.46 -9.43 6.63
CA PRO A 397 -16.75 -9.63 5.96
C PRO A 397 -17.89 -8.88 6.65
N GLY A 398 -18.65 -8.10 5.88
CA GLY A 398 -19.77 -7.29 6.35
C GLY A 398 -19.39 -5.93 6.94
N LEU A 399 -18.09 -5.59 7.04
CA LEU A 399 -17.63 -4.28 7.49
C LEU A 399 -17.33 -3.37 6.28
N PRO A 400 -18.00 -2.22 6.14
CA PRO A 400 -17.67 -1.23 5.10
C PRO A 400 -16.24 -0.69 5.26
N ALA A 401 -15.61 -0.35 4.14
CA ALA A 401 -14.33 0.32 4.13
C ALA A 401 -14.47 1.78 4.61
N GLU A 402 -13.52 2.24 5.42
CA GLU A 402 -13.37 3.66 5.76
C GLU A 402 -12.32 4.28 4.83
N ASN A 403 -12.71 5.21 3.97
CA ASN A 403 -11.85 5.86 2.97
C ASN A 403 -11.59 7.35 3.22
N ASP A 404 -12.14 7.92 4.30
CA ASP A 404 -11.75 9.24 4.79
C ASP A 404 -10.33 9.22 5.34
N VAL A 405 -9.40 9.89 4.64
CA VAL A 405 -7.98 9.90 4.99
C VAL A 405 -7.70 10.48 6.39
N PHE A 406 -8.53 11.40 6.87
CA PHE A 406 -8.35 12.01 8.19
C PHE A 406 -8.71 11.03 9.30
N LYS A 407 -9.81 10.29 9.13
CA LYS A 407 -10.19 9.22 10.07
C LYS A 407 -9.20 8.06 10.03
N GLN A 408 -8.70 7.71 8.85
CA GLN A 408 -7.64 6.70 8.70
C GLN A 408 -6.36 7.13 9.42
N LEU A 409 -5.96 8.40 9.34
CA LEU A 409 -4.81 8.92 10.07
C LEU A 409 -5.04 8.87 11.59
N ILE A 410 -6.22 9.29 12.07
CA ILE A 410 -6.59 9.19 13.49
C ILE A 410 -6.51 7.74 13.97
N LYS A 411 -7.03 6.79 13.17
CA LYS A 411 -6.98 5.36 13.47
C LYS A 411 -5.54 4.87 13.57
N LEU A 412 -4.70 5.17 12.56
CA LEU A 412 -3.28 4.82 12.55
C LEU A 412 -2.57 5.35 13.80
N GLU A 413 -2.68 6.65 14.08
CA GLU A 413 -2.00 7.24 15.23
C GLU A 413 -2.53 6.69 16.57
N ASN A 414 -3.84 6.48 16.70
CA ASN A 414 -4.41 5.89 17.92
C ASN A 414 -4.03 4.42 18.10
N THR A 415 -3.85 3.65 17.01
CA THR A 415 -3.27 2.31 17.09
C THR A 415 -1.84 2.36 17.61
N LEU A 416 -1.01 3.30 17.13
CA LEU A 416 0.35 3.47 17.66
C LEU A 416 0.36 3.86 19.13
N ARG A 417 -0.50 4.81 19.55
CA ARG A 417 -0.66 5.21 20.97
C ARG A 417 -1.04 4.01 21.83
N TYR A 418 -2.06 3.27 21.42
CA TYR A 418 -2.53 2.07 22.11
C TYR A 418 -1.41 1.04 22.30
N LEU A 419 -0.67 0.73 21.24
CA LEU A 419 0.41 -0.26 21.27
C LEU A 419 1.57 0.19 22.16
N MET A 420 1.88 1.49 22.18
CA MET A 420 2.93 2.06 23.02
C MET A 420 2.48 2.39 24.45
N GLY A 421 1.22 2.15 24.79
CA GLY A 421 0.68 2.39 26.13
C GLY A 421 0.43 3.87 26.47
N GLU A 422 0.21 4.71 25.46
CA GLU A 422 -0.23 6.10 25.59
C GLU A 422 -1.76 6.20 25.50
N ASP A 423 -2.31 7.29 26.05
CA ASP A 423 -3.74 7.57 25.97
C ASP A 423 -4.20 7.84 24.53
N LEU A 424 -5.41 7.38 24.22
CA LEU A 424 -6.03 7.65 22.94
C LEU A 424 -6.47 9.11 22.86
N ILE A 425 -6.31 9.69 21.68
CA ILE A 425 -6.71 11.06 21.45
C ILE A 425 -8.14 11.09 20.89
N THR A 426 -9.06 11.64 21.70
CA THR A 426 -10.50 11.77 21.38
C THR A 426 -10.88 13.14 20.82
N HIS A 427 -9.98 14.13 20.93
CA HIS A 427 -10.21 15.53 20.54
C HIS A 427 -11.30 16.29 21.33
N LEU A 428 -11.83 15.75 22.44
CA LEU A 428 -12.83 16.43 23.27
C LEU A 428 -12.36 17.79 23.80
N GLY A 429 -11.16 17.84 24.38
CA GLY A 429 -10.50 19.08 24.77
C GLY A 429 -11.14 19.87 25.91
N LEU A 430 -12.08 19.29 26.65
CA LEU A 430 -12.74 19.91 27.80
C LEU A 430 -11.77 20.13 28.97
N ASP A 431 -10.85 19.19 29.16
CA ASP A 431 -9.94 19.13 30.31
C ASP A 431 -9.10 20.40 30.54
N TYR A 432 -8.71 21.13 29.48
CA TYR A 432 -7.93 22.37 29.64
C TYR A 432 -8.78 23.58 29.98
N TYR A 433 -10.03 23.61 29.51
CA TYR A 433 -10.94 24.73 29.77
C TYR A 433 -11.52 24.60 31.17
N GLU A 434 -11.79 23.39 31.63
CA GLU A 434 -12.21 23.12 33.01
C GLU A 434 -11.09 23.48 34.00
N GLU A 435 -9.85 23.06 33.76
CA GLU A 435 -8.68 23.45 34.58
C GLU A 435 -8.43 24.98 34.60
N LEU A 436 -8.68 25.69 33.49
CA LEU A 436 -8.59 27.15 33.43
C LEU A 436 -9.70 27.86 34.20
N VAL A 437 -10.89 27.27 34.26
CA VAL A 437 -12.00 27.84 35.04
C VAL A 437 -11.78 27.56 36.53
N GLU A 438 -11.31 26.38 36.90
CA GLU A 438 -11.02 26.02 38.30
C GLU A 438 -9.80 26.75 38.88
N SER A 439 -8.83 27.17 38.06
CA SER A 439 -7.66 27.95 38.51
C SER A 439 -7.88 29.47 38.56
N ASN A 440 -9.02 29.95 38.07
CA ASN A 440 -9.43 31.36 38.14
C ASN A 440 -10.49 31.63 39.23
N TYR A 441 -10.74 30.66 40.11
CA TYR A 441 -11.41 30.78 41.40
C TYR A 441 -10.46 30.28 42.51
#